data_AF-A0A124HCG0-F1
#
_entry.id   AF-A0A124HCG0-F1
#
_cell.length_a   1.000
_cell.length_b   1.000
_cell.length_c   1.000
_cell.angle_alpha   90.00
_cell.angle_beta   90.00
_cell.angle_gamma   90.00
#
_symmetry.space_group_name_H-M   'P 1'
#
loop_
_entity.id
_entity.type
_entity.pdbx_description
1 polymer ?
#
loop_
_entity_poly.entity_id
_entity_poly.type
_entity_poly.pdbx_seq_one_letter_code
_entity_poly.pdbx_strand_id
1 'polypeptide(L)'
;MDTKGLPLFVMVTPADVHDSAAAREVLFRLRLMHPEITIVWADLAYAGTLVDWAKSFLHLTIKTVSRPKDAKGFVVLPRRWVVERSLAWLLHARRNVRDYETRPEHSEAMLTLAAITLMTRRLTRQAVHPNASLPRPQAALQAA
;
A
#
# COMPACT_ATOMS: atom_id res chain seq x y z
N MET A 1 3.39 2.62 -0.86
CA MET A 1 2.18 3.41 -0.52
C MET A 1 2.43 4.17 0.77
N ASP A 2 1.88 5.37 0.93
CA ASP A 2 1.85 6.11 2.19
C ASP A 2 0.81 5.52 3.18
N THR A 3 0.62 6.18 4.32
CA THR A 3 -0.35 5.74 5.34
C THR A 3 -1.82 5.91 4.92
N LYS A 4 -2.11 6.75 3.92
CA LYS A 4 -3.45 6.98 3.34
C LYS A 4 -3.73 6.07 2.14
N GLY A 5 -2.75 5.28 1.71
CA GLY A 5 -2.85 4.40 0.56
C GLY A 5 -2.61 5.10 -0.79
N LEU A 6 -1.87 6.20 -0.80
CA LEU A 6 -1.41 6.84 -2.02
C LEU A 6 -0.03 6.30 -2.42
N PRO A 7 0.21 6.00 -3.71
CA PRO A 7 1.53 5.55 -4.14
C PRO A 7 2.53 6.70 -4.08
N LEU A 8 3.71 6.41 -3.52
CA LEU A 8 4.89 7.30 -3.56
C LEU A 8 5.79 6.95 -4.75
N PHE A 9 5.83 5.67 -5.09
CA PHE A 9 6.57 5.13 -6.22
C PHE A 9 5.84 3.89 -6.73
N VAL A 10 5.91 3.66 -8.04
CA VAL A 10 5.33 2.51 -8.73
C VAL A 10 6.41 1.93 -9.64
N MET A 11 6.56 0.61 -9.61
CA MET A 11 7.44 -0.13 -10.52
C MET A 11 6.69 -1.37 -10.98
N VAL A 12 6.73 -1.65 -12.27
CA VAL A 12 6.14 -2.87 -12.86
C VAL A 12 7.28 -3.74 -13.34
N THR A 13 7.23 -5.02 -13.00
CA THR A 13 8.24 -5.99 -13.43
C THR A 13 7.61 -7.07 -14.28
N PRO A 14 8.40 -7.67 -15.20
CA PRO A 14 8.04 -8.94 -15.82
C PRO A 14 7.73 -10.02 -14.77
N ALA A 15 6.92 -11.00 -15.16
CA ALA A 15 6.43 -12.05 -14.25
C ALA A 15 7.50 -13.07 -13.82
N ASP A 16 8.64 -13.12 -14.51
CA ASP A 16 9.78 -13.98 -14.19
C ASP A 16 10.73 -13.39 -13.13
N VAL A 17 10.52 -12.12 -12.74
CA VAL A 17 11.31 -11.48 -11.68
C VAL A 17 10.71 -11.82 -10.32
N HIS A 18 11.53 -12.39 -9.44
CA HIS A 18 11.11 -12.64 -8.06
C HIS A 18 10.92 -11.34 -7.28
N ASP A 19 9.81 -11.23 -6.56
CA ASP A 19 9.41 -10.05 -5.78
C ASP A 19 10.51 -9.49 -4.86
N SER A 20 11.33 -10.35 -4.25
CA SER A 20 12.43 -9.91 -3.39
C SER A 20 13.54 -9.15 -4.15
N ALA A 21 13.82 -9.54 -5.40
CA ALA A 21 14.76 -8.85 -6.27
C ALA A 21 14.18 -7.51 -6.73
N ALA A 22 12.91 -7.50 -7.14
CA ALA A 22 12.19 -6.28 -7.48
C ALA A 22 12.12 -5.30 -6.29
N ALA A 23 11.84 -5.79 -5.09
CA ALA A 23 11.75 -4.97 -3.88
C ALA A 23 13.08 -4.31 -3.52
N ARG A 24 14.22 -4.98 -3.75
CA ARG A 24 15.53 -4.37 -3.55
C ARG A 24 15.71 -3.12 -4.41
N GLU A 25 15.38 -3.21 -5.69
CA GLU A 25 15.46 -2.09 -6.63
C GLU A 25 14.46 -0.98 -6.29
N VAL A 26 13.21 -1.35 -5.96
CA VAL A 26 12.18 -0.41 -5.52
C VAL A 26 12.65 0.38 -4.29
N LEU A 27 13.21 -0.29 -3.29
CA LEU A 27 13.65 0.37 -2.05
C LEU A 27 14.87 1.27 -2.29
N PHE A 28 15.78 0.86 -3.16
CA PHE A 28 16.92 1.70 -3.55
C PHE A 28 16.44 3.01 -4.21
N ARG A 29 15.58 2.91 -5.23
CA ARG A 29 15.03 4.09 -5.92
C ARG A 29 14.19 4.95 -4.99
N LEU A 30 13.34 4.32 -4.17
CA LEU A 30 12.54 5.00 -3.16
C LEU A 30 13.42 5.83 -2.23
N ARG A 31 14.56 5.27 -1.78
CA ARG A 31 15.49 5.96 -0.88
C ARG A 31 16.14 7.18 -1.53
N LEU A 32 16.42 7.13 -2.84
CA LEU A 32 16.96 8.25 -3.59
C LEU A 32 15.95 9.40 -3.74
N MET A 33 14.67 9.07 -3.96
CA MET A 33 13.62 10.08 -4.16
C MET A 33 13.02 10.60 -2.85
N HIS A 34 12.99 9.76 -1.81
CA HIS A 34 12.34 10.03 -0.53
C HIS A 34 13.26 9.65 0.65
N PRO A 35 14.37 10.38 0.86
CA PRO A 35 15.32 10.12 1.95
C PRO A 35 14.73 10.31 3.36
N GLU A 36 13.57 10.96 3.49
CA GLU A 36 12.82 11.12 4.72
C GLU A 36 12.13 9.82 5.19
N ILE A 37 11.90 8.86 4.29
CA ILE A 37 11.26 7.59 4.65
C ILE A 37 12.27 6.73 5.39
N THR A 38 11.92 6.32 6.62
CA THR A 38 12.77 5.48 7.49
C THR A 38 12.15 4.12 7.81
N ILE A 39 10.84 3.98 7.66
CA ILE A 39 10.09 2.77 8.01
C ILE A 39 9.23 2.33 6.82
N VAL A 40 9.38 1.08 6.41
CA VAL A 40 8.56 0.42 5.38
C VAL A 40 7.86 -0.77 6.01
N TRP A 41 6.60 -1.00 5.66
CA TRP A 41 5.85 -2.20 6.06
C TRP A 41 5.75 -3.15 4.87
N ALA A 42 5.97 -4.44 5.10
CA ALA A 42 5.92 -5.47 4.07
C ALA A 42 5.32 -6.76 4.63
N ASP A 43 4.88 -7.67 3.75
CA ASP A 43 4.43 -9.00 4.15
C ASP A 43 5.62 -9.91 4.51
N LEU A 44 5.35 -11.02 5.20
CA LEU A 44 6.37 -11.99 5.63
C LEU A 44 7.23 -12.54 4.47
N ALA A 45 6.69 -12.58 3.24
CA ALA A 45 7.43 -13.02 2.06
C ALA A 45 8.69 -12.18 1.76
N TYR A 46 8.75 -10.94 2.27
CA TYR A 46 9.89 -10.02 2.12
C TYR A 46 10.89 -10.08 3.29
N ALA A 47 10.74 -11.05 4.21
CA ALA A 47 11.68 -11.26 5.30
C ALA A 47 13.04 -11.80 4.81
N GLY A 48 14.02 -11.83 5.72
CA GLY A 48 15.35 -12.38 5.46
C GLY A 48 16.33 -11.33 4.91
N THR A 49 17.13 -11.72 3.91
CA THR A 49 18.29 -10.95 3.44
C THR A 49 17.96 -9.54 2.97
N LEU A 50 16.75 -9.30 2.46
CA LEU A 50 16.28 -7.98 2.06
C LEU A 50 16.20 -7.01 3.25
N VAL A 51 15.76 -7.48 4.41
CA VAL A 51 15.62 -6.67 5.64
C VAL A 51 16.99 -6.23 6.14
N ASP A 52 17.93 -7.17 6.22
CA ASP A 52 19.30 -6.90 6.66
C ASP A 52 20.02 -5.96 5.70
N TRP A 53 19.84 -6.17 4.40
CA TRP A 53 20.38 -5.28 3.37
C TRP A 53 19.79 -3.87 3.46
N ALA A 54 18.46 -3.72 3.56
CA ALA A 54 17.82 -2.41 3.63
C ALA A 54 18.27 -1.63 4.88
N LYS A 55 18.45 -2.32 6.00
CA LYS A 55 18.96 -1.71 7.24
C LYS A 55 20.41 -1.26 7.10
N SER A 56 21.26 -2.09 6.50
CA SER A 56 22.71 -1.84 6.42
C SER A 56 23.08 -0.82 5.34
N PHE A 57 22.44 -0.88 4.17
CA PHE A 57 22.79 -0.08 3.00
C PHE A 57 21.90 1.14 2.79
N LEU A 58 20.62 1.07 3.16
CA LEU A 58 19.67 2.16 2.95
C LEU A 58 19.29 2.88 4.24
N HIS A 59 19.72 2.37 5.40
CA HIS A 59 19.26 2.81 6.72
C HIS A 59 17.72 2.80 6.85
N LEU A 60 17.07 1.84 6.19
CA LEU A 60 15.62 1.64 6.19
C LEU A 60 15.25 0.46 7.10
N THR A 61 14.23 0.67 7.93
CA THR A 61 13.65 -0.40 8.76
C THR A 61 12.44 -1.01 8.04
N ILE A 62 12.57 -2.26 7.60
CA ILE A 62 11.43 -3.03 7.08
C ILE A 62 10.74 -3.76 8.23
N LYS A 63 9.46 -3.45 8.47
CA LYS A 63 8.59 -4.14 9.40
C LYS A 63 7.77 -5.18 8.65
N THR A 64 8.15 -6.44 8.78
CA THR A 64 7.41 -7.56 8.19
C THR A 64 6.20 -7.91 9.05
N VAL A 65 5.01 -7.92 8.45
CA VAL A 65 3.78 -8.33 9.10
C VAL A 65 3.51 -9.79 8.78
N SER A 66 3.32 -10.59 9.82
CA SER A 66 2.91 -11.99 9.73
C SER A 66 1.65 -12.22 10.53
N ARG A 67 0.86 -13.20 10.09
CA ARG A 67 -0.18 -13.78 10.91
C ARG A 67 0.44 -14.45 12.15
N PRO A 68 -0.14 -14.28 13.35
CA PRO A 68 0.26 -15.06 14.52
C PRO A 68 0.07 -16.57 14.25
N LYS A 69 1.01 -17.40 14.70
CA LYS A 69 1.01 -18.85 14.42
C LYS A 69 -0.21 -19.57 15.01
N ASP A 70 -0.70 -19.12 16.15
CA ASP A 70 -1.81 -19.75 16.89
C ASP A 70 -3.20 -19.19 16.54
N ALA A 71 -3.27 -18.28 15.57
CA ALA A 71 -4.52 -17.64 15.18
C ALA A 71 -5.43 -18.59 14.38
N LYS A 72 -6.62 -18.88 14.91
CA LYS A 72 -7.71 -19.57 14.19
C LYS A 72 -8.64 -18.56 13.53
N GLY A 73 -9.09 -18.84 12.31
CA GLY A 73 -10.01 -17.96 11.57
C GLY A 73 -9.38 -16.65 11.08
N PHE A 74 -10.16 -15.79 10.44
CA PHE A 74 -9.64 -14.56 9.85
C PHE A 74 -9.07 -13.59 10.90
N VAL A 75 -7.84 -13.12 10.68
CA VAL A 75 -7.20 -12.11 11.53
C VAL A 75 -6.86 -10.89 10.68
N VAL A 76 -7.29 -9.72 11.15
CA VAL A 76 -6.96 -8.45 10.52
C VAL A 76 -5.48 -8.15 10.75
N LEU A 77 -4.70 -8.21 9.69
CA LEU A 77 -3.28 -7.83 9.74
C LEU A 77 -3.15 -6.30 9.73
N PRO A 78 -2.29 -5.73 10.60
CA PRO A 78 -2.04 -4.29 10.60
C PRO A 78 -1.61 -3.79 9.22
N ARG A 79 -2.14 -2.62 8.80
CA ARG A 79 -1.81 -1.91 7.54
C ARG A 79 -2.15 -2.62 6.22
N ARG A 80 -2.48 -3.91 6.23
CA ARG A 80 -2.84 -4.68 5.02
C ARG A 80 -4.02 -4.07 4.26
N TRP A 81 -5.05 -3.60 4.99
CA TRP A 81 -6.19 -2.93 4.37
C TRP A 81 -5.83 -1.69 3.56
N VAL A 82 -4.72 -1.01 3.91
CA VAL A 82 -4.27 0.20 3.20
C VAL A 82 -3.90 -0.19 1.78
N VAL A 83 -3.08 -1.24 1.64
CA VAL A 83 -2.61 -1.76 0.36
C VAL A 83 -3.77 -2.32 -0.44
N GLU A 84 -4.62 -3.16 0.16
CA GLU A 84 -5.77 -3.76 -0.53
C GLU A 84 -6.74 -2.69 -1.06
N ARG A 85 -7.00 -1.64 -0.28
CA ARG A 85 -7.85 -0.54 -0.74
C ARG A 85 -7.18 0.29 -1.83
N SER A 86 -5.87 0.53 -1.74
CA SER A 86 -5.12 1.21 -2.81
C SER A 86 -5.22 0.44 -4.12
N LEU A 87 -5.01 -0.88 -4.07
CA LEU A 87 -5.16 -1.76 -5.23
C LEU A 87 -6.59 -1.72 -5.77
N ALA A 88 -7.61 -1.73 -4.90
CA ALA A 88 -9.00 -1.59 -5.31
C ALA A 88 -9.26 -0.27 -6.05
N TRP A 89 -8.71 0.86 -5.59
CA TRP A 89 -8.83 2.14 -6.29
C TRP A 89 -8.14 2.14 -7.66
N LEU A 90 -6.93 1.55 -7.74
CA LEU A 90 -6.17 1.47 -8.99
C LEU A 90 -6.86 0.58 -10.03
N LEU A 91 -7.40 -0.56 -9.59
CA LEU A 91 -8.15 -1.49 -10.45
C LEU A 91 -9.54 -0.97 -10.83
N HIS A 92 -10.12 -0.06 -10.04
CA HIS A 92 -11.39 0.57 -10.39
C HIS A 92 -11.27 1.57 -11.56
N ALA A 93 -10.07 2.04 -11.87
CA ALA A 93 -9.82 2.72 -13.13
C ALA A 93 -9.95 1.69 -14.26
N ARG A 94 -11.04 1.78 -15.06
CA ARG A 94 -11.38 0.81 -16.12
C ARG A 94 -10.19 0.39 -17.00
N ARG A 95 -9.25 1.29 -17.23
CA ARG A 95 -8.04 1.05 -18.02
C ARG A 95 -7.12 -0.04 -17.43
N ASN A 96 -7.06 -0.16 -16.11
CA ASN A 96 -6.15 -1.05 -15.38
C ASN A 96 -6.77 -2.41 -15.04
N VAL A 97 -8.04 -2.66 -15.40
CA VAL A 97 -8.73 -3.93 -15.12
C VAL A 97 -8.04 -5.11 -15.81
N ARG A 98 -7.45 -4.87 -16.97
CA ARG A 98 -6.62 -5.82 -17.70
C ARG A 98 -5.33 -5.12 -18.10
N ASP A 99 -4.22 -5.83 -17.98
CA ASP A 99 -2.95 -5.34 -18.51
C ASP A 99 -2.99 -5.51 -20.04
N TYR A 100 -3.14 -4.37 -20.72
CA TYR A 100 -3.12 -4.29 -22.18
C TYR A 100 -1.74 -3.87 -22.69
N GLU A 101 -0.85 -3.50 -21.77
CA GLU A 101 0.37 -2.77 -22.09
C GLU A 101 1.50 -3.76 -22.31
N THR A 102 2.15 -3.69 -23.48
CA THR A 102 3.26 -4.59 -23.80
C THR A 102 4.53 -4.26 -23.02
N ARG A 103 4.68 -3.00 -22.60
CA ARG A 103 5.88 -2.52 -21.93
C ARG A 103 5.58 -2.11 -20.48
N PRO A 104 6.41 -2.52 -19.50
CA PRO A 104 6.21 -2.15 -18.10
C PRO A 104 6.12 -0.64 -17.87
N GLU A 105 6.87 0.16 -18.62
CA GLU A 105 6.86 1.62 -18.49
C GLU A 105 5.49 2.23 -18.81
N HIS A 106 4.73 1.64 -19.74
CA HIS A 106 3.38 2.09 -20.04
C HIS A 106 2.40 1.71 -18.94
N SER A 107 2.51 0.50 -18.38
CA SER A 107 1.70 0.07 -17.24
C SER A 107 1.96 0.95 -16.01
N GLU A 108 3.24 1.29 -15.73
CA GLU A 108 3.62 2.24 -14.68
C GLU A 108 2.98 3.62 -14.88
N ALA A 109 2.99 4.15 -16.12
CA ALA A 109 2.37 5.41 -16.46
C ALA A 109 0.85 5.39 -16.22
N MET A 110 0.16 4.31 -16.60
CA MET A 110 -1.29 4.17 -16.40
C MET A 110 -1.66 4.08 -14.91
N LEU A 111 -0.88 3.35 -14.11
CA LEU A 111 -1.05 3.30 -12.66
C LEU A 111 -0.83 4.68 -12.01
N THR A 112 0.18 5.41 -12.47
CA THR A 112 0.49 6.77 -12.01
C THR A 112 -0.64 7.75 -12.38
N LEU A 113 -1.17 7.71 -13.60
CA LEU A 113 -2.30 8.53 -14.03
C LEU A 113 -3.58 8.23 -13.24
N ALA A 114 -3.83 6.96 -12.91
CA ALA A 114 -4.96 6.58 -12.06
C ALA A 114 -4.82 7.16 -10.66
N ALA A 115 -3.62 7.10 -10.07
CA ALA A 115 -3.32 7.70 -8.78
C ALA A 115 -3.48 9.23 -8.80
N ILE A 116 -2.94 9.92 -9.81
CA ILE A 116 -3.09 11.37 -9.98
C ILE A 116 -4.57 11.75 -10.07
N THR A 117 -5.34 11.06 -10.90
CA THR A 117 -6.78 11.32 -11.05
C THR A 117 -7.52 11.16 -9.72
N LEU A 118 -7.20 10.11 -8.96
CA LEU A 118 -7.76 9.89 -7.62
C LEU A 118 -7.39 11.02 -6.65
N MET A 119 -6.13 11.44 -6.64
CA MET A 119 -5.63 12.50 -5.77
C MET A 119 -6.27 13.86 -6.11
N THR A 120 -6.31 14.24 -7.39
CA THR A 120 -6.96 15.47 -7.85
C THR A 120 -8.44 15.50 -7.48
N ARG A 121 -9.16 14.38 -7.65
CA ARG A 121 -10.56 14.28 -7.23
C ARG A 121 -10.74 14.44 -5.73
N ARG A 122 -9.80 13.98 -4.90
CA ARG A 122 -9.85 14.15 -3.44
C ARG A 122 -9.58 15.57 -3.00
N LEU A 123 -8.67 16.26 -3.69
CA LEU A 123 -8.34 17.65 -3.41
C LEU A 123 -9.51 18.59 -3.75
N THR A 124 -10.24 18.32 -4.83
CA THR A 124 -11.37 19.15 -5.28
C THR A 124 -12.71 18.74 -4.69
N ARG A 125 -12.80 17.55 -4.07
CA ARG A 125 -14.03 17.11 -3.41
C ARG A 125 -14.29 18.00 -2.20
N GLN A 126 -15.35 18.80 -2.27
CA GLN A 126 -15.86 19.46 -1.07
C GLN A 126 -16.14 18.40 -0.01
N ALA A 127 -15.69 18.67 1.22
CA ALA A 127 -16.03 17.84 2.36
C ALA A 127 -17.55 17.92 2.54
N VAL A 128 -18.28 16.97 1.95
CA VAL A 128 -19.60 16.63 2.44
C VAL A 128 -19.31 16.04 3.81
N HIS A 129 -19.32 16.88 4.84
CA HIS A 129 -19.52 16.38 6.19
C HIS A 129 -20.80 15.56 6.08
N PRO A 130 -20.76 14.22 6.28
CA PRO A 130 -22.01 13.54 6.55
C PRO A 130 -22.56 14.29 7.75
N ASN A 131 -23.75 14.91 7.61
CA ASN A 131 -24.48 15.43 8.76
C ASN A 131 -24.31 14.37 9.83
N ALA A 132 -23.61 14.70 10.92
CA ALA A 132 -23.37 13.76 11.99
C ALA A 132 -24.77 13.37 12.46
N SER A 133 -25.26 12.23 11.98
CA SER A 133 -26.47 11.64 12.52
C SER A 133 -26.18 11.52 14.00
N LEU A 134 -27.07 12.08 14.82
CA LEU A 134 -26.94 12.08 16.27
C LEU A 134 -26.42 10.72 16.75
N PRO A 135 -25.45 10.69 17.69
CA PRO A 135 -24.92 9.43 18.19
C PRO A 135 -26.08 8.51 18.56
N ARG A 136 -26.06 7.28 18.03
CA ARG A 136 -27.08 6.28 18.32
C ARG A 136 -27.19 6.17 19.84
N PRO A 137 -28.39 6.31 20.45
CA PRO A 137 -28.52 6.26 21.89
C PRO A 137 -27.94 4.94 22.40
N GLN A 138 -26.91 5.03 23.25
CA GLN A 138 -26.34 3.87 23.90
C GLN A 138 -27.37 3.39 24.91
N ALA A 139 -28.06 2.28 24.62
CA ALA A 139 -28.78 1.55 25.65
C ALA A 139 -27.76 1.20 26.74
N ALA A 140 -27.99 1.68 27.97
CA ALA A 140 -27.12 1.42 29.10
C ALA A 140 -26.91 -0.09 29.20
N LEU A 141 -25.65 -0.52 29.04
CA LEU A 141 -25.26 -1.89 29.31
C LEU A 141 -25.54 -2.13 30.81
N GLN A 142 -26.65 -2.78 31.14
CA GLN A 142 -26.89 -3.20 32.51
C GLN A 142 -25.82 -4.24 32.86
N ALA A 143 -24.98 -3.89 33.83
CA ALA A 143 -24.01 -4.81 34.40
C ALA A 143 -24.78 -5.95 35.08
N ALA A 144 -24.48 -7.18 34.65
CA ALA A 144 -24.85 -8.41 35.34
C ALA A 144 -23.65 -8.90 36.16
#